data_AF-A0A3M1CNT0-F1
#
_entry.id   AF-A0A3M1CNT0-F1
#
_cell.length_a   1.000
_cell.length_b   1.000
_cell.length_c   1.000
_cell.angle_alpha   90.00
_cell.angle_beta   90.00
_cell.angle_gamma   90.00
#
_symmetry.space_group_name_H-M   'P 1'
#
loop_
_entity.id
_entity.type
_entity.pdbx_description
1 polymer ?
#
loop_
_entity_poly.entity_id
_entity_poly.type
_entity_poly.pdbx_seq_one_letter_code
_entity_poly.pdbx_strand_id
1 'polypeptide(L)' 'MTAYRYIVEQIRIAPEDYPPDIVKVCAQRLGISSARVSSATVVRRSIDARRRPVLVLSCMVEVD' A
#
# COMPACT_ATOMS: atom_id res chain seq x y z
N MET A 1 -2.08 22.66 8.87
CA MET A 1 -2.42 21.34 8.28
C MET A 1 -1.59 20.31 9.02
N THR A 2 -2.21 19.28 9.60
CA THR A 2 -1.51 18.24 10.36
C THR A 2 -1.43 17.00 9.49
N ALA A 3 -0.26 16.74 8.89
CA ALA A 3 -0.04 15.55 8.10
C ALA A 3 0.27 14.35 9.02
N TYR A 4 -0.48 13.26 8.86
CA TYR A 4 -0.25 12.01 9.56
C TYR A 4 0.46 11.02 8.65
N ARG A 5 1.47 10.33 9.19
CA ARG A 5 2.24 9.33 8.44
C ARG A 5 1.95 7.94 9.00
N TYR A 6 1.50 7.04 8.14
CA TYR A 6 1.15 5.67 8.46
C TYR A 6 2.03 4.68 7.70
N ILE A 7 2.27 3.52 8.29
CA ILE A 7 2.84 2.37 7.59
C ILE A 7 1.73 1.34 7.40
N VAL A 8 1.36 1.08 6.15
CA VAL A 8 0.42 0.03 5.77
C VAL A 8 1.21 -1.19 5.35
N GLU A 9 1.22 -2.23 6.18
CA GLU A 9 1.97 -3.46 5.94
C GLU A 9 1.11 -4.58 5.35
N GLN A 10 1.79 -5.61 4.82
CA GLN A 10 1.16 -6.85 4.35
C GLN A 10 0.10 -6.62 3.26
N ILE A 11 0.39 -5.69 2.34
CA ILE A 11 -0.40 -5.52 1.12
C ILE A 11 -0.04 -6.66 0.18
N ARG A 12 -0.99 -7.55 -0.06
CA ARG A 12 -0.81 -8.72 -0.92
C ARG A 12 -1.42 -8.43 -2.28
N ILE A 13 -0.63 -8.54 -3.34
CA ILE A 13 -1.06 -8.34 -4.73
C ILE A 13 -0.53 -9.49 -5.58
N ALA A 14 -1.29 -9.84 -6.62
CA ALA A 14 -0.79 -10.77 -7.61
C ALA A 14 0.32 -10.10 -8.44
N PRO A 15 1.34 -10.83 -8.90
CA PRO A 15 2.42 -10.27 -9.72
C PRO A 15 1.92 -9.59 -11.01
N GLU A 16 0.84 -10.09 -11.59
CA GLU A 16 0.17 -9.53 -12.77
C GLU A 16 -0.48 -8.16 -12.52
N ASP A 17 -0.84 -7.85 -11.27
CA ASP A 17 -1.49 -6.58 -10.88
C ASP A 17 -0.47 -5.49 -10.50
N TYR A 18 0.83 -5.71 -10.78
CA TYR A 18 1.89 -4.76 -10.45
C TYR A 18 2.20 -3.81 -11.63
N PRO A 19 2.37 -2.50 -11.39
CA PRO A 19 2.27 -1.81 -10.09
C PRO A 19 0.81 -1.56 -9.67
N PRO A 20 0.46 -1.79 -8.39
CA PRO A 20 -0.89 -1.53 -7.92
C PRO A 20 -1.14 -0.02 -7.77
N ASP A 21 -2.40 0.39 -7.76
CA ASP A 21 -2.80 1.71 -7.27
C ASP A 21 -2.65 1.77 -5.74
N ILE A 22 -1.42 2.08 -5.30
CA ILE A 22 -1.04 2.06 -3.88
C ILE A 22 -1.88 3.04 -3.07
N VAL A 23 -2.24 4.20 -3.63
CA VAL A 23 -3.08 5.19 -2.97
C VAL A 23 -4.44 4.60 -2.64
N LYS A 24 -5.08 3.97 -3.63
CA LYS A 24 -6.39 3.33 -3.44
C LYS A 24 -6.32 2.16 -2.45
N VAL A 25 -5.32 1.30 -2.56
CA VAL A 25 -5.15 0.14 -1.67
C VAL A 25 -4.88 0.58 -0.24
N CYS A 26 -4.03 1.57 -0.04
CA CYS A 26 -3.71 2.13 1.27
C CYS A 26 -4.93 2.84 1.88
N ALA A 27 -5.66 3.64 1.11
CA ALA A 27 -6.87 4.32 1.56
C ALA A 27 -7.93 3.31 2.03
N GLN A 28 -8.13 2.22 1.28
CA GLN A 28 -9.02 1.12 1.67
C GLN A 28 -8.58 0.44 2.97
N ARG A 29 -7.28 0.15 3.13
CA ARG A 29 -6.74 -0.46 4.35
C ARG A 29 -6.85 0.46 5.57
N LEU A 30 -6.71 1.77 5.38
CA LEU A 30 -6.85 2.78 6.43
C LEU A 30 -8.32 3.17 6.69
N GLY A 31 -9.28 2.70 5.89
CA GLY A 31 -10.69 3.05 6.03
C GLY A 31 -11.01 4.52 5.73
N ILE A 32 -10.23 5.15 4.85
CA ILE A 32 -10.37 6.57 4.49
C ILE A 32 -10.64 6.74 2.99
N SER A 33 -11.09 7.93 2.60
CA SER A 33 -11.14 8.33 1.20
C SER A 33 -9.72 8.48 0.64
N SER A 34 -9.49 8.03 -0.59
CA SER A 34 -8.21 8.23 -1.31
C SER A 34 -7.88 9.71 -1.50
N ALA A 35 -8.88 10.60 -1.49
CA ALA A 35 -8.66 12.04 -1.56
C ALA A 35 -7.96 12.62 -0.31
N ARG A 36 -7.95 11.88 0.80
CA ARG A 36 -7.21 12.28 2.00
C ARG A 36 -5.74 11.85 1.97
N VAL A 37 -5.36 10.98 1.05
CA VAL A 37 -3.98 10.50 0.93
C VAL A 37 -3.19 11.51 0.12
N SER A 38 -2.26 12.20 0.78
CA SER A 38 -1.36 13.18 0.17
C SER A 38 -0.25 12.49 -0.61
N SER A 39 0.29 11.40 -0.07
CA SER A 39 1.33 10.60 -0.73
C SER A 39 1.28 9.14 -0.29
N ALA A 40 1.71 8.22 -1.15
CA ALA A 40 1.87 6.81 -0.80
C ALA A 40 3.09 6.21 -1.52
N THR A 41 4.05 5.67 -0.76
CA THR A 41 5.32 5.15 -1.27
C THR A 41 5.58 3.74 -0.76
N VAL A 42 5.94 2.80 -1.65
CA VAL A 42 6.39 1.46 -1.22
C VAL A 42 7.74 1.57 -0.54
N VAL A 43 7.82 1.19 0.74
CA VAL A 43 9.07 1.18 1.52
C VAL A 43 9.67 -0.22 1.63
N ARG A 44 8.87 -1.28 1.45
CA ARG A 44 9.34 -2.66 1.43
C ARG A 44 8.58 -3.47 0.40
N ARG A 45 9.29 -4.31 -0.35
CA ARG A 45 8.74 -5.29 -1.29
C ARG A 45 9.34 -6.65 -1.00
N SER A 46 8.51 -7.68 -0.97
CA SER A 46 8.91 -9.08 -0.82
C SER A 46 8.03 -9.95 -1.70
N ILE A 47 8.49 -11.16 -2.03
CA ILE A 47 7.72 -12.14 -2.79
C ILE A 47 7.53 -13.35 -1.90
N ASP A 48 6.28 -13.72 -1.66
CA ASP A 48 5.94 -15.04 -1.13
C ASP A 48 5.76 -16.00 -2.31
N ALA A 49 6.73 -16.88 -2.53
CA ALA A 49 6.72 -17.84 -3.64
C ALA A 49 6.03 -19.16 -3.30
N ARG A 50 5.34 -19.28 -2.14
CA ARG A 50 4.68 -20.54 -1.77
C ARG A 50 3.42 -20.76 -2.62
N ARG A 51 3.43 -21.82 -3.45
CA ARG A 51 2.34 -22.31 -4.33
C ARG A 51 1.92 -21.37 -5.47
N ARG A 52 1.69 -20.08 -5.20
CA ARG A 52 1.51 -19.02 -6.22
C ARG A 52 2.33 -17.80 -5.79
N PRO A 53 3.17 -17.22 -6.66
CA PRO A 53 3.94 -16.04 -6.31
C PRO A 53 2.97 -14.90 -5.97
N VAL A 54 3.13 -14.31 -4.79
CA VAL A 54 2.38 -13.13 -4.32
C VAL A 54 3.38 -12.07 -3.92
N LEU A 55 3.17 -10.84 -4.40
CA LEU A 55 3.95 -9.70 -3.94
C LEU A 55 3.37 -9.21 -2.61
N VAL A 56 4.24 -9.06 -1.62
CA VAL A 56 3.92 -8.51 -0.31
C VAL A 56 4.62 -7.17 -0.18
N LEU A 57 3.83 -6.09 -0.08
CA LEU A 57 4.31 -4.72 0.01
C LEU A 57 4.03 -4.14 1.40
N SER A 58 4.93 -3.26 1.85
CA SER A 58 4.66 -2.30 2.91
C SER A 58 4.80 -0.89 2.33
N CYS A 59 3.81 -0.03 2.58
CA CYS A 59 3.74 1.32 2.04
C CYS A 59 3.71 2.35 3.17
N MET A 60 4.47 3.43 3.03
CA MET A 60 4.38 4.62 3.84
C MET A 60 3.37 5.57 3.20
N VAL A 61 2.41 6.05 3.98
CA VAL A 61 1.26 6.82 3.49
C VAL A 61 1.16 8.10 4.30
N GLU A 62 1.09 9.23 3.62
CA GLU A 62 0.83 10.53 4.25
C GLU A 62 -0.62 10.92 3.99
N VAL A 63 -1.29 11.37 5.06
CA VAL A 63 -2.71 11.70 5.06
C VAL A 63 -2.91 13.09 5.65
N ASP A 64 -3.72 13.91 4.99
CA ASP A 64 -4.14 15.24 5.45
C ASP A 64 -5.49 15.24 6.20
#